data_AF-A0A6G7T6P5-F1
#
_entry.id   AF-A0A6G7T6P5-F1
#
_cell.length_a   1.000
_cell.length_b   1.000
_cell.length_c   1.000
_cell.angle_alpha   90.00
_cell.angle_beta   90.00
_cell.angle_gamma   90.00
#
_symmetry.space_group_name_H-M   'P 1'
#
loop_
_entity.id
_entity.type
_entity.pdbx_description
1 polymer ?
#
loop_
_entity_poly.entity_id
_entity_poly.type
_entity_poly.pdbx_seq_one_letter_code
_entity_poly.pdbx_strand_id
1 'polypeptide(L)'
;MLRGLLRAAPGATALGGLREVLVNGATADPARGHHRCWGAALATGHGNPAPSAVHTARAVVALDRAARVLGEDERQRTVREEGLRWLLAGPEAPGGGATDLQNCQEEVRRPVQEDPLHQELLSVRHFAAAWVARALMTDGARQVAAEEVGLPVWEAQLTAAVARVHGMQQGGVWRWDDGPMGHPVWMAYQGLSVLRRYALMVCRP
;
A
#
# COMPACT_ATOMS: atom_id res chain seq x y z
N MET A 1 8.79 -6.81 4.51
CA MET A 1 9.76 -6.97 5.62
C MET A 1 10.04 -5.65 6.36
N LEU A 2 10.46 -4.59 5.66
CA LEU A 2 10.82 -3.27 6.24
C LEU A 2 9.86 -2.75 7.32
N ARG A 3 8.56 -2.61 7.02
CA ARG A 3 7.57 -2.08 7.99
C ARG A 3 7.46 -2.90 9.29
N GLY A 4 7.59 -4.22 9.20
CA GLY A 4 7.55 -5.11 10.37
C GLY A 4 8.80 -4.93 11.23
N LEU A 5 9.96 -4.84 10.58
CA LEU A 5 11.23 -4.63 11.27
C LEU A 5 11.32 -3.24 11.92
N LEU A 6 10.80 -2.19 11.27
CA LEU A 6 10.63 -0.85 11.84
C LEU A 6 9.70 -0.80 13.08
N ARG A 7 8.97 -1.88 13.38
CA ARG A 7 8.16 -2.01 14.59
C ARG A 7 8.86 -2.85 15.65
N ALA A 8 9.40 -4.00 15.24
CA ALA A 8 9.96 -4.98 16.16
C ALA A 8 11.40 -4.65 16.58
N ALA A 9 12.20 -4.06 15.70
CA ALA A 9 13.62 -3.78 15.92
C ALA A 9 14.05 -2.48 15.19
N PRO A 10 13.65 -1.29 15.68
CA PRO A 10 13.91 -0.01 15.01
C PRO A 10 15.41 0.35 14.91
N GLY A 11 16.29 -0.31 15.68
CA GLY A 11 17.74 -0.16 15.59
C GLY A 11 18.45 -1.19 14.70
N ALA A 12 17.71 -2.05 13.99
CA ALA A 12 18.31 -3.09 13.16
C ALA A 12 19.12 -2.48 11.99
N THR A 13 20.36 -2.92 11.83
CA THR A 13 21.30 -2.43 10.81
C THR A 13 20.80 -2.69 9.38
N ALA A 14 19.96 -3.71 9.19
CA ALA A 14 19.36 -4.05 7.90
C ALA A 14 18.34 -3.01 7.39
N LEU A 15 17.85 -2.09 8.23
CA LEU A 15 16.77 -1.17 7.87
C LEU A 15 17.15 -0.22 6.73
N GLY A 16 18.37 0.33 6.74
CA GLY A 16 18.85 1.20 5.67
C GLY A 16 18.90 0.49 4.32
N GLY A 17 19.49 -0.73 4.29
CA GLY A 17 19.54 -1.54 3.07
C GLY A 17 18.15 -1.92 2.54
N LEU A 18 17.22 -2.29 3.43
CA LEU A 18 15.83 -2.58 3.05
C LEU A 18 15.09 -1.36 2.49
N ARG A 19 15.37 -0.15 2.99
CA ARG A 19 14.82 1.10 2.43
C ARG A 19 15.36 1.32 1.01
N GLU A 20 16.67 1.19 0.80
CA GLU A 20 17.28 1.38 -0.52
C GLU A 20 16.75 0.37 -1.55
N VAL A 21 16.57 -0.89 -1.15
CA VAL A 21 15.95 -1.91 -2.01
C VAL A 21 14.53 -1.50 -2.43
N LEU A 22 13.74 -0.95 -1.52
CA LEU A 22 12.38 -0.50 -1.82
C LEU A 22 12.37 0.72 -2.74
N VAL A 23 13.25 1.69 -2.49
CA VAL A 23 13.43 2.89 -3.32
C VAL A 23 13.85 2.53 -4.74
N ASN A 24 14.82 1.62 -4.89
CA ASN A 24 15.33 1.18 -6.19
C ASN A 24 14.34 0.32 -6.97
N GLY A 25 13.42 -0.36 -6.27
CA GLY A 25 12.42 -1.23 -6.89
C GLY A 25 11.18 -0.51 -7.43
N ALA A 26 11.12 0.83 -7.35
CA ALA A 26 10.01 1.63 -7.83
C ALA A 26 10.07 1.83 -9.36
N THR A 27 8.94 1.74 -10.06
CA THR A 27 8.86 1.81 -11.52
C THR A 27 7.95 2.94 -11.98
N ALA A 28 8.37 3.71 -12.98
CA ALA A 28 7.51 4.73 -13.58
C ALA A 28 6.34 4.08 -14.34
N ASP A 29 5.13 4.59 -14.15
CA ASP A 29 3.93 4.15 -14.86
C ASP A 29 3.46 5.23 -15.86
N PRO A 30 3.66 5.03 -17.17
CA PRO A 30 3.23 5.98 -18.19
C PRO A 30 1.72 6.26 -18.16
N ALA A 31 0.91 5.28 -17.76
CA ALA A 31 -0.55 5.42 -17.68
C ALA A 31 -1.00 6.28 -16.50
N ARG A 32 -0.08 6.69 -15.60
CA ARG A 32 -0.39 7.61 -14.50
C ARG A 32 0.68 8.69 -14.38
N GLY A 33 0.93 9.39 -15.50
CA GLY A 33 1.79 10.57 -15.53
C GLY A 33 3.26 10.29 -15.25
N HIS A 34 3.73 9.07 -15.53
CA HIS A 34 5.09 8.60 -15.23
C HIS A 34 5.46 8.62 -13.74
N HIS A 35 4.48 8.72 -12.84
CA HIS A 35 4.75 8.59 -11.41
C HIS A 35 5.26 7.19 -11.06
N ARG A 36 6.18 7.11 -10.10
CA ARG A 36 6.72 5.85 -9.62
C ARG A 36 5.70 5.08 -8.78
N CYS A 37 5.65 3.77 -8.99
CA CYS A 37 4.75 2.84 -8.31
C CYS A 37 5.47 1.50 -8.03
N TRP A 38 4.77 0.57 -7.35
CA TRP A 38 5.26 -0.77 -7.08
C TRP A 38 4.25 -1.83 -7.53
N GLY A 39 4.77 -2.96 -7.97
CA GLY A 39 4.00 -4.18 -8.22
C GLY A 39 4.18 -5.23 -7.11
N ALA A 40 3.73 -6.45 -7.37
CA ALA A 40 3.85 -7.59 -6.44
C ALA A 40 5.32 -8.03 -6.21
N ALA A 41 6.20 -7.71 -7.16
CA ALA A 41 7.64 -7.89 -7.04
C ALA A 41 8.36 -6.53 -7.10
N LEU A 42 9.64 -6.51 -6.75
CA LEU A 42 10.51 -5.36 -7.06
C LEU A 42 11.03 -5.50 -8.48
N ALA A 43 11.20 -4.38 -9.18
CA ALA A 43 11.83 -4.39 -10.48
C ALA A 43 13.29 -4.89 -10.40
N THR A 44 13.61 -5.91 -11.18
CA THR A 44 14.97 -6.52 -11.26
C THR A 44 15.66 -6.22 -12.59
N GLY A 45 15.09 -5.33 -13.40
CA GLY A 45 15.55 -5.06 -14.77
C GLY A 45 15.08 -6.08 -15.82
N HIS A 46 14.51 -7.22 -15.41
CA HIS A 46 14.01 -8.28 -16.31
C HIS A 46 12.49 -8.23 -16.46
N GLY A 47 11.99 -7.08 -16.89
CA GLY A 47 10.57 -6.75 -16.90
C GLY A 47 10.11 -6.13 -15.58
N ASN A 48 9.25 -5.12 -15.68
CA ASN A 48 8.67 -4.47 -14.52
C ASN A 48 7.38 -5.19 -14.12
N PRO A 49 7.16 -5.48 -12.83
CA PRO A 49 5.90 -6.05 -12.39
C PRO A 49 4.77 -5.05 -12.65
N ALA A 50 3.58 -5.56 -12.96
CA ALA A 50 2.42 -4.72 -13.21
C ALA A 50 2.16 -3.80 -12.00
N PRO A 51 1.88 -2.49 -12.22
CA PRO A 51 1.53 -1.55 -11.17
C PRO A 51 0.39 -2.07 -10.28
N SER A 52 0.51 -1.86 -8.96
CA SER A 52 -0.48 -2.38 -8.01
C SER A 52 -0.70 -1.40 -6.85
N ALA A 53 -1.93 -0.92 -6.71
CA ALA A 53 -2.29 0.06 -5.68
C ALA A 53 -1.98 -0.42 -4.25
N VAL A 54 -2.24 -1.70 -3.93
CA VAL A 54 -1.91 -2.22 -2.60
C VAL A 54 -0.41 -2.29 -2.34
N HIS A 55 0.40 -2.61 -3.35
CA HIS A 55 1.85 -2.67 -3.21
C HIS A 55 2.45 -1.27 -3.12
N THR A 56 2.00 -0.34 -3.97
CA THR A 56 2.36 1.08 -3.88
C THR A 56 2.00 1.66 -2.52
N ALA A 57 0.78 1.44 -2.03
CA ALA A 57 0.37 1.92 -0.72
C ALA A 57 1.19 1.30 0.43
N ARG A 58 1.50 0.01 0.36
CA ARG A 58 2.38 -0.66 1.34
C ARG A 58 3.81 -0.09 1.31
N ALA A 59 4.34 0.20 0.13
CA ALA A 59 5.65 0.80 -0.04
C ALA A 59 5.68 2.22 0.54
N VAL A 60 4.73 3.08 0.18
CA VAL A 60 4.58 4.43 0.73
C VAL A 60 4.48 4.43 2.25
N VAL A 61 3.63 3.58 2.84
CA VAL A 61 3.51 3.48 4.30
C VAL A 61 4.80 2.97 4.96
N ALA A 62 5.56 2.11 4.28
CA ALA A 62 6.85 1.65 4.78
C ALA A 62 7.92 2.76 4.71
N LEU A 63 7.96 3.53 3.61
CA LEU A 63 8.88 4.66 3.42
C LEU A 63 8.55 5.82 4.36
N ASP A 64 7.28 6.21 4.54
CA ASP A 64 6.87 7.23 5.52
C ASP A 64 7.33 6.85 6.93
N ARG A 65 7.17 5.58 7.31
CA ARG A 65 7.66 5.11 8.61
C ARG A 65 9.18 5.07 8.69
N ALA A 66 9.87 4.69 7.61
CA ALA A 66 11.33 4.71 7.57
C ALA A 66 11.87 6.13 7.72
N ALA A 67 11.25 7.11 7.06
CA ALA A 67 11.59 8.53 7.18
C ALA A 67 11.53 9.02 8.64
N ARG A 68 10.48 8.64 9.37
CA ARG A 68 10.32 9.00 10.79
C ARG A 68 11.36 8.35 11.72
N VAL A 69 11.88 7.18 11.38
CA VAL A 69 12.80 6.39 12.24
C VAL A 69 14.26 6.63 11.89
N LEU A 70 14.59 6.76 10.60
CA LEU A 70 15.95 6.80 10.08
C LEU A 70 16.33 8.17 9.49
N GLY A 71 15.39 9.12 9.45
CA GLY A 71 15.49 10.27 8.55
C GLY A 71 15.21 9.89 7.09
N GLU A 72 15.15 10.89 6.23
CA GLU A 72 14.89 10.74 4.80
C GLU A 72 15.74 11.74 4.01
N ASP A 73 16.39 11.29 2.94
CA ASP A 73 17.03 12.17 1.96
C ASP A 73 16.06 12.60 0.85
N GLU A 74 16.50 13.53 0.00
CA GLU A 74 15.67 14.06 -1.09
C GLU A 74 15.22 12.96 -2.07
N ARG A 75 16.10 12.01 -2.40
CA ARG A 75 15.77 10.91 -3.33
C ARG A 75 14.68 10.01 -2.76
N GLN A 76 14.81 9.61 -1.49
CA GLN A 76 13.84 8.77 -0.79
C GLN A 76 12.49 9.48 -0.68
N ARG A 77 12.50 10.79 -0.37
CA ARG A 77 11.32 11.64 -0.32
C ARG A 77 10.60 11.68 -1.67
N THR A 78 11.34 12.02 -2.74
CA THR A 78 10.79 12.12 -4.09
C THR A 78 10.10 10.81 -4.51
N VAL A 79 10.75 9.66 -4.29
CA VAL A 79 10.18 8.34 -4.64
C VAL A 79 8.92 8.04 -3.83
N ARG A 80 8.90 8.37 -2.54
CA ARG A 80 7.70 8.22 -1.70
C ARG A 80 6.56 9.11 -2.18
N GLU A 81 6.85 10.36 -2.54
CA GLU A 81 5.86 11.33 -3.01
C GLU A 81 5.33 10.99 -4.41
N GLU A 82 6.17 10.48 -5.31
CA GLU A 82 5.72 9.93 -6.60
C GLU A 82 4.75 8.76 -6.39
N GLY A 83 5.01 7.87 -5.43
CA GLY A 83 4.06 6.83 -5.05
C GLY A 83 2.72 7.37 -4.56
N LEU A 84 2.73 8.49 -3.84
CA LEU A 84 1.51 9.18 -3.41
C LEU A 84 0.77 9.82 -4.59
N ARG A 85 1.49 10.50 -5.49
CA ARG A 85 0.91 11.07 -6.72
C ARG A 85 0.26 9.97 -7.59
N TRP A 86 0.92 8.82 -7.73
CA TRP A 86 0.39 7.66 -8.45
C TRP A 86 -0.93 7.13 -7.84
N LEU A 87 -1.02 7.06 -6.51
CA LEU A 87 -2.24 6.65 -5.80
C LEU A 87 -3.35 7.69 -5.94
N LEU A 88 -3.01 8.97 -5.89
CA LEU A 88 -3.98 10.08 -6.01
C LEU A 88 -4.52 10.25 -7.43
N ALA A 89 -3.71 9.93 -8.45
CA ALA A 89 -4.14 9.93 -9.85
C ALA A 89 -5.29 8.94 -10.09
N GLY A 90 -5.34 7.82 -9.35
CA GLY A 90 -6.37 6.79 -9.50
C GLY A 90 -6.34 6.11 -10.87
N PRO A 91 -7.31 5.23 -11.17
CA PRO A 91 -7.41 4.55 -12.47
C PRO A 91 -7.88 5.51 -13.58
N GLU A 92 -7.33 5.37 -14.80
CA GLU A 92 -7.55 6.29 -15.94
C GLU A 92 -9.00 6.40 -16.47
N ALA A 93 -9.97 5.61 -16.00
CA ALA A 93 -11.36 5.76 -16.45
C ALA A 93 -12.40 5.39 -15.37
N PRO A 94 -13.42 6.23 -15.14
CA PRO A 94 -14.59 5.88 -14.34
C PRO A 94 -15.55 5.04 -15.19
N GLY A 95 -15.42 3.72 -15.14
CA GLY A 95 -16.30 2.82 -15.90
C GLY A 95 -16.04 1.32 -15.73
N GLY A 96 -14.83 0.93 -15.33
CA GLY A 96 -14.53 -0.43 -14.83
C GLY A 96 -14.31 -0.35 -13.33
N GLY A 97 -15.22 -0.90 -12.53
CA GLY A 97 -15.31 -0.66 -11.09
C GLY A 97 -13.97 -0.64 -10.34
N ALA A 98 -13.77 0.41 -9.53
CA ALA A 98 -12.61 0.73 -8.69
C ALA A 98 -11.60 -0.42 -8.44
N THR A 99 -10.79 -0.75 -9.45
CA THR A 99 -9.85 -1.88 -9.44
C THR A 99 -8.80 -1.72 -8.35
N ASP A 100 -8.35 -0.49 -8.11
CA ASP A 100 -7.32 -0.17 -7.13
C ASP A 100 -7.74 -0.45 -5.68
N LEU A 101 -9.05 -0.43 -5.39
CA LEU A 101 -9.60 -0.67 -4.06
C LEU A 101 -10.11 -2.11 -3.90
N GLN A 102 -10.12 -2.90 -4.97
CA GLN A 102 -10.54 -4.29 -4.93
C GLN A 102 -9.52 -5.13 -4.16
N ASN A 103 -10.06 -5.97 -3.31
CA ASN A 103 -9.34 -7.02 -2.65
C ASN A 103 -8.67 -7.92 -3.69
N CYS A 104 -7.39 -8.22 -3.49
CA CYS A 104 -6.64 -9.07 -4.40
C CYS A 104 -5.86 -10.14 -3.64
N GLN A 105 -5.42 -11.16 -4.37
CA GLN A 105 -4.57 -12.21 -3.83
C GLN A 105 -3.35 -12.40 -4.74
N GLU A 106 -2.22 -12.73 -4.15
CA GLU A 106 -1.00 -13.10 -4.85
C GLU A 106 -0.54 -14.48 -4.40
N GLU A 107 0.13 -15.19 -5.30
CA GLU A 107 0.79 -16.45 -5.01
C GLU A 107 2.29 -16.24 -4.97
N VAL A 108 2.89 -16.52 -3.81
CA VAL A 108 4.34 -16.52 -3.64
C VAL A 108 4.80 -17.96 -3.72
N ARG A 109 5.63 -18.26 -4.73
CA ARG A 109 6.26 -19.56 -4.90
C ARG A 109 7.65 -19.54 -4.28
N ARG A 110 7.88 -20.40 -3.30
CA ARG A 110 9.20 -20.61 -2.72
C ARG A 110 9.77 -21.92 -3.26
N PRO A 111 10.90 -21.90 -3.98
CA PRO A 111 11.58 -23.13 -4.38
C PRO A 111 12.14 -23.84 -3.15
N VAL A 112 11.95 -25.15 -3.06
CA VAL A 112 12.59 -25.98 -2.04
C VAL A 112 14.03 -26.24 -2.48
N GLN A 113 14.99 -26.02 -1.59
CA GLN A 113 16.43 -26.05 -1.92
C GLN A 113 16.91 -27.44 -2.36
N GLU A 114 16.26 -28.50 -1.85
CA GLU A 114 16.59 -29.90 -2.13
C GLU A 114 15.88 -30.46 -3.37
N ASP A 115 14.75 -29.85 -3.77
CA ASP A 115 14.01 -30.24 -4.96
C ASP A 115 13.38 -29.01 -5.65
N PRO A 116 14.03 -28.46 -6.69
CA PRO A 116 13.53 -27.31 -7.44
C PRO A 116 12.19 -27.53 -8.15
N LEU A 117 11.75 -28.79 -8.32
CA LEU A 117 10.45 -29.12 -8.90
C LEU A 117 9.32 -29.08 -7.85
N HIS A 118 9.65 -29.18 -6.56
CA HIS A 118 8.71 -28.95 -5.47
C HIS A 118 8.73 -27.47 -5.08
N GLN A 119 7.59 -26.81 -5.27
CA GLN A 119 7.41 -25.40 -4.91
C GLN A 119 6.36 -25.29 -3.81
N GLU A 120 6.74 -24.65 -2.70
CA GLU A 120 5.78 -24.25 -1.68
C GLU A 120 4.99 -23.04 -2.21
N LEU A 121 3.66 -23.17 -2.26
CA LEU A 121 2.77 -22.10 -2.68
C LEU A 121 2.16 -21.40 -1.47
N LEU A 122 2.48 -20.13 -1.30
CA LEU A 122 1.87 -19.27 -0.28
C LEU A 122 0.90 -18.30 -0.95
N SER A 123 -0.40 -18.42 -0.64
CA SER A 123 -1.39 -17.42 -1.04
C SER A 123 -1.42 -16.27 -0.04
N VAL A 124 -1.21 -15.04 -0.51
CA VAL A 124 -1.27 -13.82 0.29
C VAL A 124 -2.44 -12.98 -0.18
N ARG A 125 -3.41 -12.75 0.72
CA ARG A 125 -4.58 -11.90 0.47
C ARG A 125 -4.34 -10.47 0.94
N HIS A 126 -4.84 -9.51 0.18
CA HIS A 126 -4.64 -8.09 0.40
C HIS A 126 -5.97 -7.36 0.56
N PHE A 127 -6.14 -6.68 1.70
CA PHE A 127 -7.23 -5.72 1.87
C PHE A 127 -6.82 -4.36 1.28
N ALA A 128 -6.93 -4.24 -0.05
CA ALA A 128 -6.35 -3.13 -0.81
C ALA A 128 -6.83 -1.76 -0.33
N ALA A 129 -8.16 -1.58 -0.18
CA ALA A 129 -8.74 -0.34 0.29
C ALA A 129 -8.18 0.11 1.66
N ALA A 130 -7.92 -0.83 2.57
CA ALA A 130 -7.33 -0.51 3.87
C ALA A 130 -5.88 -0.03 3.77
N TRP A 131 -5.10 -0.57 2.83
CA TRP A 131 -3.74 -0.10 2.57
C TRP A 131 -3.72 1.27 1.90
N VAL A 132 -4.56 1.49 0.89
CA VAL A 132 -4.68 2.78 0.20
C VAL A 132 -5.10 3.87 1.20
N ALA A 133 -6.13 3.63 2.02
CA ALA A 133 -6.55 4.58 3.05
C ALA A 133 -5.40 4.92 4.02
N ARG A 134 -4.59 3.93 4.43
CA ARG A 134 -3.42 4.18 5.30
C ARG A 134 -2.36 5.05 4.65
N ALA A 135 -2.09 4.86 3.36
CA ALA A 135 -1.15 5.69 2.63
C ALA A 135 -1.67 7.13 2.51
N LEU A 136 -2.96 7.30 2.17
CA LEU A 136 -3.59 8.61 2.02
C LEU A 136 -3.79 9.36 3.36
N MET A 137 -3.81 8.66 4.49
CA MET A 137 -3.81 9.28 5.84
C MET A 137 -2.40 9.61 6.37
N THR A 138 -1.36 9.55 5.54
CA THR A 138 -0.02 10.06 5.92
C THR A 138 0.01 11.58 5.78
N ASP A 139 0.86 12.24 6.58
CA ASP A 139 1.04 13.69 6.48
C ASP A 139 1.58 14.09 5.09
N GLY A 140 2.47 13.26 4.54
CA GLY A 140 3.01 13.44 3.19
C GLY A 140 1.94 13.38 2.09
N ALA A 141 0.89 12.56 2.22
CA ALA A 141 -0.20 12.53 1.25
C ALA A 141 -0.95 13.86 1.21
N ARG A 142 -1.24 14.45 2.38
CA ARG A 142 -1.91 15.74 2.49
C ARG A 142 -1.03 16.88 1.97
N GLN A 143 0.28 16.81 2.21
CA GLN A 143 1.24 17.79 1.70
C GLN A 143 1.31 17.76 0.17
N VAL A 144 1.53 16.58 -0.44
CA VAL A 144 1.52 16.41 -1.91
C VAL A 144 0.21 16.92 -2.52
N ALA A 145 -0.92 16.67 -1.85
CA ALA A 145 -2.21 17.18 -2.28
C ALA A 145 -2.35 18.71 -2.17
N ALA A 146 -1.77 19.32 -1.13
CA ALA A 146 -1.81 20.78 -0.98
C ALA A 146 -0.92 21.50 -2.01
N GLU A 147 0.19 20.88 -2.39
CA GLU A 147 1.19 21.50 -3.27
C GLU A 147 0.88 21.32 -4.77
N GLU A 148 0.39 20.15 -5.18
CA GLU A 148 0.34 19.81 -6.62
C GLU A 148 -0.99 19.21 -7.09
N VAL A 149 -1.58 18.29 -6.32
CA VAL A 149 -2.71 17.47 -6.83
C VAL A 149 -4.08 18.10 -6.54
N GLY A 150 -4.20 18.86 -5.45
CA GLY A 150 -5.45 19.44 -4.96
C GLY A 150 -6.04 18.68 -3.77
N LEU A 151 -6.35 19.41 -2.68
CA LEU A 151 -6.99 18.86 -1.49
C LEU A 151 -8.33 18.14 -1.77
N PRO A 152 -9.22 18.64 -2.67
CA PRO A 152 -10.46 17.93 -2.99
C PRO A 152 -10.23 16.55 -3.61
N VAL A 153 -9.18 16.37 -4.41
CA VAL A 153 -8.84 15.08 -5.02
C VAL A 153 -8.40 14.10 -3.94
N TRP A 154 -7.53 14.55 -3.03
CA TRP A 154 -7.11 13.75 -1.88
C TRP A 154 -8.28 13.34 -0.98
N GLU A 155 -9.17 14.27 -0.66
CA GLU A 155 -10.35 14.00 0.16
C GLU A 155 -11.29 12.99 -0.52
N ALA A 156 -11.52 13.12 -1.83
CA ALA A 156 -12.33 12.19 -2.59
C ALA A 156 -11.73 10.77 -2.60
N GLN A 157 -10.43 10.63 -2.88
CA GLN A 157 -9.75 9.34 -2.91
C GLN A 157 -9.70 8.68 -1.53
N LEU A 158 -9.41 9.45 -0.49
CA LEU A 158 -9.41 8.95 0.88
C LEU A 158 -10.81 8.50 1.31
N THR A 159 -11.83 9.31 1.02
CA THR A 159 -13.23 9.00 1.34
C THR A 159 -13.68 7.74 0.61
N ALA A 160 -13.33 7.58 -0.66
CA ALA A 160 -13.65 6.36 -1.42
C ALA A 160 -13.00 5.11 -0.81
N ALA A 161 -11.71 5.18 -0.43
CA ALA A 161 -11.01 4.07 0.20
C ALA A 161 -11.62 3.71 1.58
N VAL A 162 -11.93 4.71 2.40
CA VAL A 162 -12.56 4.51 3.72
C VAL A 162 -13.99 3.99 3.57
N ALA A 163 -14.77 4.51 2.63
CA ALA A 163 -16.11 4.03 2.34
C ALA A 163 -16.09 2.57 1.88
N ARG A 164 -15.12 2.17 1.06
CA ARG A 164 -14.92 0.76 0.70
C ARG A 164 -14.58 -0.10 1.90
N VAL A 165 -13.67 0.35 2.78
CA VAL A 165 -13.36 -0.37 4.03
C VAL A 165 -14.63 -0.51 4.88
N HIS A 166 -15.39 0.55 5.10
CA HIS A 166 -16.62 0.52 5.87
C HIS A 166 -17.70 -0.37 5.22
N GLY A 167 -17.84 -0.35 3.90
CA GLY A 167 -18.86 -1.14 3.19
C GLY A 167 -18.61 -2.65 3.18
N MET A 168 -17.39 -3.09 3.51
CA MET A 168 -17.03 -4.52 3.54
C MET A 168 -17.24 -5.20 4.89
N GLN A 169 -17.63 -4.47 5.94
CA GLN A 169 -17.95 -5.09 7.22
C GLN A 169 -19.43 -5.49 7.32
N GLN A 170 -19.69 -6.56 8.05
CA GLN A 170 -21.01 -6.95 8.53
C GLN A 170 -20.90 -7.19 10.04
N GLY A 171 -21.65 -6.44 10.84
CA GLY A 171 -21.61 -6.56 12.32
C GLY A 171 -20.25 -6.25 12.94
N GLY A 172 -19.44 -5.39 12.30
CA GLY A 172 -18.09 -5.04 12.74
C GLY A 172 -17.01 -6.05 12.32
N VAL A 173 -17.36 -7.05 11.51
CA VAL A 173 -16.43 -8.08 11.02
C VAL A 173 -16.29 -7.99 9.51
N TRP A 174 -15.05 -7.95 9.04
CA TRP A 174 -14.73 -7.93 7.61
C TRP A 174 -14.68 -9.34 7.05
N ARG A 175 -15.22 -9.47 5.84
CA ARG A 175 -15.34 -10.76 5.17
C ARG A 175 -14.63 -10.74 3.83
N TRP A 176 -14.18 -11.93 3.46
CA TRP A 176 -13.70 -12.22 2.11
C TRP A 176 -14.80 -12.99 1.39
N ASP A 177 -15.02 -12.70 0.10
CA ASP A 177 -16.20 -13.18 -0.63
C ASP A 177 -16.16 -14.69 -0.92
N ASP A 178 -14.98 -15.32 -0.82
CA ASP A 178 -14.72 -16.73 -1.11
C ASP A 178 -14.24 -17.57 0.09
N GLY A 179 -15.09 -18.53 0.48
CA GLY A 179 -14.71 -19.77 1.19
C GLY A 179 -14.79 -19.79 2.73
N PRO A 180 -14.49 -20.94 3.37
CA PRO A 180 -14.58 -21.15 4.83
C PRO A 180 -13.62 -20.27 5.67
N MET A 181 -12.66 -19.60 5.02
CA MET A 181 -11.81 -18.56 5.61
C MET A 181 -12.44 -17.15 5.52
N GLY A 182 -13.76 -17.05 5.39
CA GLY A 182 -14.48 -15.81 5.11
C GLY A 182 -14.43 -14.73 6.20
N HIS A 183 -13.75 -14.93 7.34
CA HIS A 183 -13.63 -13.95 8.43
C HIS A 183 -12.19 -13.80 8.94
N PRO A 184 -11.25 -13.32 8.12
CA PRO A 184 -9.87 -13.19 8.54
C PRO A 184 -9.70 -12.12 9.64
N VAL A 185 -9.22 -12.53 10.83
CA VAL A 185 -8.94 -11.63 11.98
C VAL A 185 -8.04 -10.46 11.59
N TRP A 186 -7.05 -10.71 10.72
CA TRP A 186 -6.14 -9.66 10.24
C TRP A 186 -6.87 -8.55 9.47
N MET A 187 -7.95 -8.87 8.76
CA MET A 187 -8.72 -7.92 7.97
C MET A 187 -9.59 -7.05 8.89
N ALA A 188 -10.17 -7.66 9.93
CA ALA A 188 -10.87 -6.90 10.97
C ALA A 188 -9.94 -5.91 11.69
N TYR A 189 -8.73 -6.36 12.04
CA TYR A 189 -7.72 -5.48 12.64
C TYR A 189 -7.34 -4.32 11.71
N GLN A 190 -7.15 -4.59 10.41
CA GLN A 190 -6.83 -3.56 9.42
C GLN A 190 -7.98 -2.58 9.23
N GLY A 191 -9.21 -3.07 9.11
CA GLY A 191 -10.44 -2.28 8.97
C GLY A 191 -10.67 -1.35 10.16
N LEU A 192 -10.70 -1.89 11.38
CA LEU A 192 -10.85 -1.10 12.61
C LEU A 192 -9.76 -0.04 12.76
N SER A 193 -8.50 -0.40 12.45
CA SER A 193 -7.39 0.56 12.50
C SER A 193 -7.58 1.73 11.54
N VAL A 194 -8.12 1.47 10.34
CA VAL A 194 -8.40 2.50 9.33
C VAL A 194 -9.55 3.39 9.78
N LEU A 195 -10.70 2.80 10.14
CA LEU A 195 -11.88 3.56 10.56
C LEU A 195 -11.59 4.42 11.79
N ARG A 196 -10.89 3.88 12.79
CA ARG A 196 -10.48 4.62 13.98
C ARG A 196 -9.55 5.78 13.63
N ARG A 197 -8.54 5.55 12.78
CA ARG A 197 -7.60 6.62 12.38
C ARG A 197 -8.31 7.72 11.61
N TYR A 198 -9.19 7.35 10.68
CA TYR A 198 -9.97 8.31 9.90
C TYR A 198 -10.89 9.14 10.80
N ALA A 199 -11.64 8.51 11.71
CA ALA A 199 -12.47 9.21 12.69
C ALA A 199 -11.66 10.21 13.53
N LEU A 200 -10.48 9.82 14.02
CA LEU A 200 -9.59 10.71 14.76
C LEU A 200 -9.00 11.86 13.93
N MET A 201 -9.02 11.74 12.60
CA MET A 201 -8.53 12.78 11.70
C MET A 201 -9.64 13.79 11.37
N VAL A 202 -10.86 13.32 11.12
CA VAL A 202 -12.01 14.16 10.75
C VAL A 202 -12.75 14.76 11.94
N CYS A 203 -12.75 14.09 13.09
CA CYS A 203 -13.43 14.54 14.31
C CYS A 203 -12.54 15.33 15.27
N ARG A 204 -11.42 15.91 14.81
CA ARG A 204 -10.69 16.87 15.64
C ARG A 204 -11.52 18.16 15.75
N PRO A 205 -11.83 18.61 16.99
CA PRO A 205 -12.48 19.90 17.21
C PRO A 205 -11.58 21.06 16.78
#